data_AF-A0A936MPA4-F1
#
_entry.id   AF-A0A936MPA4-F1
#
_cell.length_a   1.000
_cell.length_b   1.000
_cell.length_c   1.000
_cell.angle_alpha   90.00
_cell.angle_beta   90.00
_cell.angle_gamma   90.00
#
_symmetry.space_group_name_H-M   'P 1'
#
loop_
_entity.id
_entity.type
_entity.pdbx_description
1 polymer ?
#
loop_
_entity_poly.entity_id
_entity_poly.type
_entity_poly.pdbx_seq_one_letter_code
_entity_poly.pdbx_strand_id
1 'polypeptide(L)'
;MKTRACVTALFLSLTAPGLLSGTGLLPATLGSPNAFADDAVTEVARQRYEEGVKAYDSGRFEDARLAFQQAYQLKKHPAVLLNLGQAEIKANRVEEGAMHLQQFLREMPNASPDQKATAEKSLAEAKRRTGHIAVLVDVAGAEIAVDGNVVGKSPLLNVIFVKPGSHTVTATVGGKTATTTVDAKLNSAAVATLAMSTAQAAPPPPPPPPPPPPPPPATPPPPPPPPPPPPTWNIPNNPYGQGTGTGTGQNVGTNYPPDGGTGTGMGSMDTQPPPDTVTGTREPFFTWYKKKPIAWVGTGVTAVGLGLGIGGAIGMGVTSGKADQHATEIRDYAATDPSTDFGKNPPCGSTEVSGSDLAGYESACDTLRTDLADYDKNKVVTAVGWSLFGIGAIGTAVYAYIDWYSAKPKATTTTPETGAIRPRVVAITPTVTTNYQGVGVVGTF
;
A
#
# COMPACT_ATOMS: atom_id res chain seq x y z
N MET A 1 8.61 -27.10 -18.84
CA MET A 1 7.48 -26.72 -19.71
C MET A 1 6.58 -25.79 -18.91
N LYS A 2 6.61 -24.47 -19.22
CA LYS A 2 5.85 -23.44 -18.52
C LYS A 2 4.70 -23.02 -19.43
N THR A 3 3.47 -23.30 -19.02
CA THR A 3 2.25 -22.85 -19.70
C THR A 3 2.05 -21.36 -19.44
N ARG A 4 2.17 -20.55 -20.50
CA ARG A 4 1.75 -19.15 -20.53
C ARG A 4 0.30 -19.13 -20.99
N ALA A 5 -0.58 -18.59 -20.15
CA ALA A 5 -1.96 -18.34 -20.50
C ALA A 5 -2.01 -17.12 -21.44
N CYS A 6 -2.42 -17.35 -22.69
CA CYS A 6 -2.94 -16.31 -23.58
C CYS A 6 -4.26 -15.81 -23.00
N VAL A 7 -4.33 -14.53 -22.66
CA VAL A 7 -5.61 -13.82 -22.48
C VAL A 7 -5.84 -13.03 -23.74
N THR A 8 -6.54 -13.64 -24.69
CA THR A 8 -7.14 -12.98 -25.84
C THR A 8 -8.19 -11.99 -25.33
N ALA A 9 -8.00 -10.73 -25.66
CA ALA A 9 -8.95 -9.65 -25.41
C ALA A 9 -10.25 -9.92 -26.18
N LEU A 10 -11.34 -10.16 -25.45
CA LEU A 10 -12.70 -10.14 -25.99
C LEU A 10 -13.27 -8.73 -25.74
N PHE A 11 -13.02 -7.81 -26.66
CA PHE A 11 -13.80 -6.58 -26.79
C PHE A 11 -14.72 -6.77 -27.99
N LEU A 12 -15.89 -7.37 -27.76
CA LEU A 12 -16.96 -7.43 -28.74
C LEU A 12 -18.29 -7.27 -28.01
N SER A 13 -18.86 -6.06 -28.07
CA SER A 13 -20.30 -5.80 -28.22
C SER A 13 -20.60 -4.37 -27.76
N LEU A 14 -20.78 -3.44 -28.70
CA LEU A 14 -21.79 -2.38 -28.58
C LEU A 14 -21.96 -1.62 -29.90
N THR A 15 -22.66 -2.21 -30.87
CA THR A 15 -23.32 -1.42 -31.95
C THR A 15 -24.53 -2.18 -32.48
N ALA A 16 -25.73 -1.75 -32.08
CA ALA A 16 -26.93 -1.84 -32.92
C ALA A 16 -27.97 -0.82 -32.41
N PRO A 17 -28.24 0.27 -33.17
CA PRO A 17 -29.52 0.95 -33.13
C PRO A 17 -30.41 0.42 -34.25
N GLY A 18 -31.69 0.20 -33.90
CA GLY A 18 -32.69 -0.45 -34.72
C GLY A 18 -33.06 0.26 -36.02
N LEU A 19 -33.43 -0.56 -37.00
CA LEU A 19 -34.16 -0.18 -38.20
C LEU A 19 -35.66 -0.20 -37.89
N LEU A 20 -36.25 0.98 -37.61
CA LEU A 20 -37.67 1.23 -37.85
C LEU A 20 -37.79 2.06 -39.13
N SER A 21 -38.32 1.43 -40.18
CA SER A 21 -38.73 2.10 -41.41
C SER A 21 -40.12 2.70 -41.20
N GLY A 22 -40.18 4.01 -40.96
CA GLY A 22 -41.38 4.82 -41.02
C GLY A 22 -41.20 5.90 -42.08
N THR A 23 -42.00 5.82 -43.14
CA THR A 23 -42.02 6.74 -44.28
C THR A 23 -42.22 8.20 -43.86
N GLY A 24 -41.24 9.05 -44.16
CA GLY A 24 -41.35 10.49 -44.05
C GLY A 24 -40.18 11.17 -44.76
N LEU A 25 -40.44 11.75 -45.94
CA LEU A 25 -39.48 12.60 -46.63
C LEU A 25 -39.14 13.81 -45.74
N LEU A 26 -37.89 13.91 -45.31
CA LEU A 26 -37.26 15.12 -44.81
C LEU A 26 -35.88 15.28 -45.48
N PRO A 27 -35.45 16.53 -45.73
CA PRO A 27 -34.29 16.82 -46.58
C PRO A 27 -33.00 16.33 -45.94
N ALA A 28 -32.10 15.81 -46.78
CA ALA A 28 -30.77 15.36 -46.41
C ALA A 28 -30.01 16.49 -45.69
N THR A 29 -29.98 16.43 -44.35
CA THR A 29 -28.97 17.10 -43.57
C THR A 29 -27.66 16.38 -43.81
N LEU A 30 -26.66 17.13 -44.31
CA LEU A 30 -25.28 16.68 -44.42
C LEU A 30 -24.87 16.05 -43.10
N GLY A 31 -24.61 14.73 -43.11
CA GLY A 31 -24.11 14.01 -41.95
C GLY A 31 -22.83 14.65 -41.43
N SER A 32 -22.77 14.85 -40.12
CA SER A 32 -21.61 15.43 -39.43
C SER A 32 -20.32 14.68 -39.81
N PRO A 33 -19.25 15.38 -40.24
CA PRO A 33 -17.97 14.75 -40.63
C PRO A 33 -17.22 14.06 -39.48
N ASN A 34 -17.77 14.05 -38.26
CA ASN A 34 -17.08 13.61 -37.04
C ASN A 34 -17.17 12.09 -36.76
N ALA A 35 -18.13 11.36 -37.36
CA ALA A 35 -18.25 9.93 -37.11
C ALA A 35 -17.08 9.12 -37.73
N PHE A 36 -16.75 9.39 -39.00
CA PHE A 36 -15.63 8.73 -39.69
C PHE A 36 -14.25 9.06 -39.07
N ALA A 37 -14.09 10.27 -38.52
CA ALA A 37 -12.85 10.67 -37.87
C ALA A 37 -12.63 9.96 -36.52
N ASP A 38 -13.70 9.76 -35.72
CA ASP A 38 -13.61 9.03 -34.46
C ASP A 38 -13.32 7.54 -34.68
N ASP A 39 -13.91 6.94 -35.73
CA ASP A 39 -13.61 5.56 -36.14
C ASP A 39 -12.14 5.40 -36.57
N ALA A 40 -11.60 6.33 -37.36
CA ALA A 40 -10.20 6.30 -37.79
C ALA A 40 -9.21 6.48 -36.62
N VAL A 41 -9.49 7.40 -35.68
CA VAL A 41 -8.66 7.59 -34.47
C VAL A 41 -8.70 6.36 -33.57
N THR A 42 -9.87 5.72 -33.45
CA THR A 42 -10.04 4.49 -32.68
C THR A 42 -9.23 3.33 -33.28
N GLU A 43 -9.25 3.19 -34.60
CA GLU A 43 -8.47 2.19 -35.31
C GLU A 43 -6.95 2.40 -35.14
N VAL A 44 -6.46 3.65 -35.27
CA VAL A 44 -5.05 3.96 -35.03
C VAL A 44 -4.66 3.69 -33.58
N ALA A 45 -5.51 4.01 -32.61
CA ALA A 45 -5.25 3.72 -31.20
C ALA A 45 -5.16 2.21 -30.92
N ARG A 46 -6.03 1.41 -31.56
CA ARG A 46 -6.00 -0.06 -31.50
C ARG A 46 -4.70 -0.61 -32.07
N GLN A 47 -4.28 -0.14 -33.24
CA GLN A 47 -3.02 -0.54 -33.88
C GLN A 47 -1.82 -0.24 -32.97
N ARG A 48 -1.75 0.97 -32.39
CA ARG A 48 -0.69 1.34 -31.43
C ARG A 48 -0.69 0.47 -30.18
N TYR A 49 -1.87 0.12 -29.67
CA TYR A 49 -1.97 -0.80 -28.54
C TYR A 49 -1.44 -2.20 -28.90
N GLU A 50 -1.81 -2.75 -30.06
CA GLU A 50 -1.34 -4.05 -30.53
C GLU A 50 0.17 -4.08 -30.80
N GLU A 51 0.73 -3.00 -31.36
CA GLU A 51 2.18 -2.80 -31.49
C GLU A 51 2.85 -2.83 -30.11
N GLY A 52 2.26 -2.15 -29.13
CA GLY A 52 2.74 -2.15 -27.75
C GLY A 52 2.76 -3.55 -27.13
N VAL A 53 1.69 -4.33 -27.31
CA VAL A 53 1.62 -5.72 -26.83
C VAL A 53 2.71 -6.58 -27.47
N LYS A 54 2.85 -6.53 -28.81
CA LYS A 54 3.88 -7.29 -29.54
C LYS A 54 5.30 -6.91 -29.09
N ALA A 55 5.56 -5.62 -28.88
CA ALA A 55 6.84 -5.14 -28.39
C ALA A 55 7.12 -5.59 -26.95
N TYR A 56 6.12 -5.51 -26.07
CA TYR A 56 6.23 -5.94 -24.67
C TYR A 56 6.52 -7.44 -24.55
N ASP A 57 5.80 -8.27 -25.32
CA ASP A 57 5.99 -9.72 -25.37
C ASP A 57 7.37 -10.11 -25.91
N SER A 58 7.91 -9.28 -26.81
CA SER A 58 9.27 -9.43 -27.37
C SER A 58 10.37 -8.88 -26.45
N GLY A 59 10.03 -8.34 -25.27
CA GLY A 59 10.98 -7.72 -24.34
C GLY A 59 11.48 -6.33 -24.74
N ARG A 60 10.92 -5.71 -25.78
CA ARG A 60 11.25 -4.35 -26.22
C ARG A 60 10.41 -3.34 -25.44
N PHE A 61 10.78 -3.11 -24.17
CA PHE A 61 9.93 -2.38 -23.23
C PHE A 61 9.82 -0.87 -23.53
N GLU A 62 10.88 -0.23 -24.04
CA GLU A 62 10.80 1.19 -24.47
C GLU A 62 9.90 1.36 -25.70
N ASP A 63 10.00 0.46 -26.70
CA ASP A 63 9.09 0.47 -27.85
C ASP A 63 7.64 0.26 -27.40
N ALA A 64 7.42 -0.67 -26.47
CA ALA A 64 6.09 -0.95 -25.91
C ALA A 64 5.53 0.28 -25.19
N ARG A 65 6.33 0.95 -24.35
CA ARG A 65 5.95 2.18 -23.68
C ARG A 65 5.51 3.24 -24.67
N LEU A 66 6.32 3.52 -25.70
CA LEU A 66 6.00 4.54 -26.70
C LEU A 66 4.68 4.24 -27.42
N ALA A 67 4.46 2.99 -27.82
CA ALA A 67 3.25 2.57 -28.50
C ALA A 67 2.01 2.67 -27.57
N PHE A 68 2.09 2.20 -26.33
CA PHE A 68 1.01 2.35 -25.35
C PHE A 68 0.74 3.82 -25.00
N GLN A 69 1.77 4.65 -24.88
CA GLN A 69 1.64 6.07 -24.62
C GLN A 69 0.91 6.78 -25.78
N GLN A 70 1.23 6.43 -27.03
CA GLN A 70 0.51 6.94 -28.20
C GLN A 70 -0.96 6.50 -28.20
N ALA A 71 -1.23 5.21 -27.96
CA ALA A 71 -2.60 4.71 -27.84
C ALA A 71 -3.40 5.46 -26.75
N TYR A 72 -2.78 5.68 -25.58
CA TYR A 72 -3.37 6.44 -24.49
C TYR A 72 -3.57 7.92 -24.83
N GLN A 73 -2.67 8.56 -25.58
CA GLN A 73 -2.86 9.94 -26.02
C GLN A 73 -4.03 10.11 -26.99
N LEU A 74 -4.32 9.10 -27.82
CA LEU A 74 -5.38 9.14 -28.82
C LEU A 74 -6.79 9.00 -28.22
N LYS A 75 -6.99 8.06 -27.27
CA LYS A 75 -8.33 7.79 -26.70
C LYS A 75 -8.46 8.06 -25.19
N LYS A 76 -7.35 8.31 -24.48
CA LYS A 76 -7.30 8.52 -23.02
C LYS A 76 -8.00 7.42 -22.21
N HIS A 77 -8.09 6.21 -22.78
CA HIS A 77 -8.84 5.13 -22.17
C HIS A 77 -8.02 4.48 -21.04
N PRO A 78 -8.55 4.40 -19.80
CA PRO A 78 -7.77 3.98 -18.64
C PRO A 78 -7.34 2.51 -18.69
N ALA A 79 -7.99 1.64 -19.46
CA ALA A 79 -7.53 0.26 -19.64
C ALA A 79 -6.11 0.13 -20.24
N VAL A 80 -5.62 1.15 -20.97
CA VAL A 80 -4.26 1.16 -21.53
C VAL A 80 -3.19 1.39 -20.45
N LEU A 81 -3.57 2.04 -19.34
CA LEU A 81 -2.64 2.46 -18.27
C LEU A 81 -1.96 1.28 -17.58
N LEU A 82 -2.63 0.13 -17.46
CA LEU A 82 -2.03 -1.07 -16.88
C LEU A 82 -0.79 -1.50 -17.67
N ASN A 83 -0.95 -1.64 -18.99
CA ASN A 83 0.15 -2.07 -19.86
C ASN A 83 1.22 -0.98 -20.01
N LEU A 84 0.81 0.28 -20.09
CA LEU A 84 1.73 1.42 -20.12
C LEU A 84 2.62 1.44 -18.87
N GLY A 85 2.01 1.38 -17.69
CA GLY A 85 2.75 1.42 -16.43
C GLY A 85 3.68 0.22 -16.23
N GLN A 86 3.27 -0.97 -16.67
CA GLN A 86 4.14 -2.15 -16.66
C GLN A 86 5.30 -2.03 -17.65
N ALA A 87 5.06 -1.52 -18.87
CA ALA A 87 6.11 -1.27 -19.85
C ALA A 87 7.13 -0.25 -19.33
N GLU A 88 6.67 0.82 -18.69
CA GLU A 88 7.53 1.85 -18.08
C GLU A 88 8.43 1.29 -16.97
N ILE A 89 7.89 0.51 -16.03
CA ILE A 89 8.68 -0.12 -14.96
C ILE A 89 9.78 -1.01 -15.54
N LYS A 90 9.46 -1.79 -16.59
CA LYS A 90 10.40 -2.68 -17.27
C LYS A 90 11.40 -1.94 -18.16
N ALA A 91 11.03 -0.77 -18.66
CA ALA A 91 11.90 0.16 -19.37
C ALA A 91 12.77 1.01 -18.42
N ASN A 92 12.74 0.74 -17.11
CA ASN A 92 13.48 1.48 -16.08
C ASN A 92 13.02 2.95 -15.91
N ARG A 93 11.75 3.21 -16.22
CA ARG A 93 11.00 4.45 -15.95
C ARG A 93 10.01 4.21 -14.83
N VAL A 94 10.55 4.03 -13.64
CA VAL A 94 9.79 3.42 -12.53
C VAL A 94 8.79 4.42 -11.95
N GLU A 95 9.17 5.69 -11.93
CA GLU A 95 8.37 6.80 -11.43
C GLU A 95 7.11 7.00 -12.28
N GLU A 96 7.28 7.09 -13.61
CA GLU A 96 6.18 7.21 -14.56
C GLU A 96 5.25 5.99 -14.48
N GLY A 97 5.85 4.78 -14.44
CA GLY A 97 5.10 3.54 -14.36
C GLY A 97 4.23 3.44 -13.11
N ALA A 98 4.76 3.84 -11.96
CA ALA A 98 4.00 3.88 -10.73
C ALA A 98 2.81 4.87 -10.80
N MET A 99 3.03 6.05 -11.39
CA MET A 99 1.98 7.06 -11.53
C MET A 99 0.83 6.54 -12.42
N HIS A 100 1.12 5.92 -13.57
CA HIS A 100 0.09 5.35 -14.43
C HIS A 100 -0.64 4.15 -13.79
N LEU A 101 0.04 3.32 -13.00
CA LEU A 101 -0.60 2.22 -12.28
C LEU A 101 -1.54 2.71 -11.17
N GLN A 102 -1.16 3.75 -10.43
CA GLN A 102 -2.08 4.38 -9.49
C GLN A 102 -3.27 5.02 -10.19
N GLN A 103 -3.04 5.62 -11.36
CA GLN A 103 -4.12 6.16 -12.18
C GLN A 103 -5.09 5.06 -12.63
N PHE A 104 -4.57 3.93 -13.10
CA PHE A 104 -5.37 2.75 -13.45
C PHE A 104 -6.26 2.30 -12.30
N LEU A 105 -5.69 2.10 -11.11
CA LEU A 105 -6.44 1.63 -9.93
C LEU A 105 -7.54 2.61 -9.49
N ARG A 106 -7.38 3.91 -9.76
CA ARG A 106 -8.38 4.94 -9.46
C ARG A 106 -9.47 5.03 -10.52
N GLU A 107 -9.08 5.02 -11.80
CA GLU A 107 -9.98 5.31 -12.93
C GLU A 107 -10.69 4.07 -13.47
N MET A 108 -10.24 2.87 -13.09
CA MET A 108 -10.88 1.60 -13.43
C MET A 108 -11.29 0.83 -12.16
N PRO A 109 -12.25 1.34 -11.35
CA PRO A 109 -12.73 0.64 -10.16
C PRO A 109 -13.37 -0.72 -10.48
N ASN A 110 -13.84 -0.92 -11.71
CA ASN A 110 -14.44 -2.17 -12.20
C ASN A 110 -13.46 -3.09 -12.95
N ALA A 111 -12.14 -2.82 -12.89
CA ALA A 111 -11.13 -3.73 -13.44
C ALA A 111 -11.27 -5.14 -12.83
N SER A 112 -10.90 -6.17 -13.61
CA SER A 112 -10.96 -7.55 -13.13
C SER A 112 -10.04 -7.75 -11.92
N PRO A 113 -10.31 -8.74 -11.04
CA PRO A 113 -9.44 -9.03 -9.89
C PRO A 113 -7.98 -9.26 -10.30
N ASP A 114 -7.74 -9.95 -11.42
CA ASP A 114 -6.39 -10.20 -11.93
C ASP A 114 -5.68 -8.93 -12.40
N GLN A 115 -6.41 -8.01 -13.05
CA GLN A 115 -5.87 -6.73 -13.47
C GLN A 115 -5.50 -5.87 -12.26
N LYS A 116 -6.37 -5.81 -11.24
CA LYS A 116 -6.11 -5.10 -9.98
C LYS A 116 -4.90 -5.67 -9.25
N ALA A 117 -4.86 -7.00 -9.05
CA ALA A 117 -3.75 -7.67 -8.40
C ALA A 117 -2.43 -7.46 -9.16
N THR A 118 -2.47 -7.45 -10.49
CA THR A 118 -1.31 -7.18 -11.34
C THR A 118 -0.82 -5.74 -11.19
N ALA A 119 -1.75 -4.77 -11.18
CA ALA A 119 -1.43 -3.35 -10.98
C ALA A 119 -0.84 -3.09 -9.59
N GLU A 120 -1.48 -3.62 -8.54
CA GLU A 120 -1.04 -3.48 -7.14
C GLU A 120 0.34 -4.10 -6.93
N LYS A 121 0.59 -5.30 -7.49
CA LYS A 121 1.89 -5.95 -7.43
C LYS A 121 2.97 -5.11 -8.12
N SER A 122 2.69 -4.62 -9.33
CA SER A 122 3.64 -3.81 -10.10
C SER A 122 3.91 -2.47 -9.40
N LEU A 123 2.88 -1.87 -8.80
CA LEU A 123 2.99 -0.66 -8.00
C LEU A 123 3.81 -0.90 -6.72
N ALA A 124 3.62 -2.03 -6.05
CA ALA A 124 4.42 -2.41 -4.88
C ALA A 124 5.90 -2.64 -5.22
N GLU A 125 6.19 -3.18 -6.41
CA GLU A 125 7.56 -3.28 -6.93
C GLU A 125 8.15 -1.89 -7.19
N ALA A 126 7.40 -1.03 -7.88
CA ALA A 126 7.84 0.33 -8.17
C ALA A 126 8.14 1.12 -6.89
N LYS A 127 7.25 1.02 -5.88
CA LYS A 127 7.45 1.64 -4.56
C LYS A 127 8.78 1.27 -3.89
N ARG A 128 9.26 0.04 -4.08
CA ARG A 128 10.54 -0.40 -3.49
C ARG A 128 11.76 0.21 -4.17
N ARG A 129 11.59 0.76 -5.38
CA ARG A 129 12.65 1.30 -6.25
C ARG A 129 12.64 2.84 -6.30
N THR A 130 11.63 3.49 -5.71
CA THR A 130 11.43 4.93 -5.75
C THR A 130 11.32 5.54 -4.35
N GLY A 131 11.49 6.85 -4.25
CA GLY A 131 10.96 7.66 -3.15
C GLY A 131 9.54 8.11 -3.45
N HIS A 132 8.80 8.53 -2.41
CA HIS A 132 7.43 9.05 -2.58
C HIS A 132 7.25 10.35 -1.84
N ILE A 133 6.58 11.31 -2.46
CA ILE A 133 6.28 12.61 -1.86
C ILE A 133 4.76 12.75 -1.73
N ALA A 134 4.28 12.89 -0.50
CA ALA A 134 2.93 13.34 -0.22
C ALA A 134 2.92 14.87 -0.14
N VAL A 135 2.20 15.53 -1.06
CA VAL A 135 2.15 16.99 -1.12
C VAL A 135 0.87 17.48 -0.44
N LEU A 136 1.04 18.30 0.59
CA LEU A 136 -0.04 18.94 1.33
C LEU A 136 0.03 20.44 1.08
N VAL A 137 -1.04 21.00 0.53
CA VAL A 137 -1.17 22.45 0.30
C VAL A 137 -2.43 22.94 1.00
N ASP A 138 -2.31 24.05 1.71
CA ASP A 138 -3.38 24.68 2.51
C ASP A 138 -4.49 25.31 1.65
N VAL A 139 -4.23 25.58 0.37
CA VAL A 139 -5.21 26.09 -0.60
C VAL A 139 -5.50 25.06 -1.69
N ALA A 140 -6.77 24.96 -2.09
CA ALA A 140 -7.20 24.12 -3.21
C ALA A 140 -6.95 24.80 -4.56
N GLY A 141 -6.74 24.00 -5.61
CA GLY A 141 -6.55 24.47 -6.98
C GLY A 141 -5.16 25.02 -7.31
N ALA A 142 -4.19 24.94 -6.39
CA ALA A 142 -2.81 25.32 -6.67
C ALA A 142 -2.15 24.30 -7.59
N GLU A 143 -1.50 24.78 -8.65
CA GLU A 143 -0.70 23.95 -9.54
C GLU A 143 0.56 23.48 -8.83
N ILE A 144 0.75 22.17 -8.77
CA ILE A 144 1.86 21.52 -8.09
C ILE A 144 2.88 21.07 -9.13
N ALA A 145 4.14 21.45 -8.92
CA ALA A 145 5.28 20.99 -9.70
C ALA A 145 6.31 20.31 -8.79
N VAL A 146 6.94 19.26 -9.29
CA VAL A 146 8.08 18.59 -8.65
C VAL A 146 9.26 18.65 -9.60
N ASP A 147 10.35 19.25 -9.16
CA ASP A 147 11.54 19.57 -9.96
C ASP A 147 11.22 20.32 -11.27
N GLY A 148 10.23 21.20 -11.21
CA GLY A 148 9.75 21.98 -12.36
C GLY A 148 8.75 21.26 -13.26
N ASN A 149 8.48 19.96 -13.06
CA ASN A 149 7.48 19.22 -13.82
C ASN A 149 6.11 19.32 -13.13
N VAL A 150 5.11 19.86 -13.83
CA VAL A 150 3.73 19.96 -13.30
C VAL A 150 3.12 18.57 -13.16
N VAL A 151 2.71 18.22 -11.94
CA VAL A 151 2.15 16.90 -11.59
C VAL A 151 0.64 16.94 -11.35
N GLY A 152 0.04 18.11 -11.18
CA GLY A 152 -1.41 18.26 -11.01
C GLY A 152 -1.79 19.50 -10.21
N LYS A 153 -3.01 19.49 -9.64
CA LYS A 153 -3.52 20.57 -8.79
C LYS A 153 -3.87 20.05 -7.39
N SER A 154 -3.73 20.89 -6.37
CA SER A 154 -4.09 20.55 -4.99
C SER A 154 -5.62 20.43 -4.80
N PRO A 155 -6.11 19.52 -3.93
CA PRO A 155 -5.36 18.44 -3.29
C PRO A 155 -5.00 17.33 -4.28
N LEU A 156 -3.78 16.79 -4.19
CA LEU A 156 -3.39 15.61 -4.96
C LEU A 156 -3.97 14.35 -4.32
N LEU A 157 -4.61 13.50 -5.12
CA LEU A 157 -5.23 12.26 -4.65
C LEU A 157 -4.20 11.15 -4.36
N ASN A 158 -3.01 11.24 -4.97
CA ASN A 158 -1.95 10.24 -4.89
C ASN A 158 -0.64 10.87 -4.46
N VAL A 159 0.22 10.06 -3.84
CA VAL A 159 1.65 10.39 -3.67
C VAL A 159 2.35 10.48 -5.03
N ILE A 160 3.35 11.34 -5.12
CA ILE A 160 4.19 11.48 -6.31
C ILE A 160 5.41 10.57 -6.16
N PHE A 161 5.70 9.79 -7.20
CA PHE A 161 6.87 8.92 -7.25
C PHE A 161 8.04 9.70 -7.81
N VAL A 162 9.18 9.62 -7.13
CA VAL A 162 10.41 10.32 -7.52
C VAL A 162 11.61 9.39 -7.33
N LYS A 163 12.73 9.75 -7.95
CA LYS A 163 14.01 9.11 -7.65
C LYS A 163 14.35 9.32 -6.17
N PRO A 164 15.14 8.45 -5.54
CA PRO A 164 15.67 8.75 -4.22
C PRO A 164 16.59 9.97 -4.28
N GLY A 165 16.40 10.95 -3.39
CA GLY A 165 17.22 12.15 -3.31
C GLY A 165 16.44 13.41 -2.94
N SER A 166 17.09 14.56 -3.12
CA SER A 166 16.51 15.87 -2.84
C SER A 166 15.66 16.35 -4.01
N HIS A 167 14.40 16.69 -3.73
CA HIS A 167 13.42 17.17 -4.71
C HIS A 167 12.85 18.52 -4.28
N THR A 168 12.61 19.39 -5.26
CA THR A 168 11.98 20.69 -5.03
C THR A 168 10.50 20.60 -5.40
N VAL A 169 9.62 20.90 -4.45
CA VAL A 169 8.16 20.94 -4.65
C VAL A 169 7.71 22.38 -4.65
N THR A 170 7.00 22.78 -5.69
CA THR A 170 6.47 24.13 -5.87
C THR A 170 4.96 24.09 -6.02
N ALA A 171 4.25 24.97 -5.33
CA ALA A 171 2.81 25.19 -5.49
C ALA A 171 2.58 26.62 -6.01
N THR A 172 1.74 26.77 -7.03
CA THR A 172 1.45 28.05 -7.69
C THR A 172 -0.06 28.29 -7.78
N VAL A 173 -0.56 29.42 -7.28
CA VAL A 173 -1.96 29.82 -7.45
C VAL A 173 -2.08 31.34 -7.53
N GLY A 174 -2.80 31.86 -8.52
CA GLY A 174 -3.04 33.30 -8.67
C GLY A 174 -1.76 34.16 -8.69
N GLY A 175 -0.69 33.65 -9.31
CA GLY A 175 0.62 34.33 -9.38
C GLY A 175 1.47 34.27 -8.11
N LYS A 176 0.96 33.68 -7.01
CA LYS A 176 1.74 33.40 -5.80
C LYS A 176 2.36 32.02 -5.89
N THR A 177 3.58 31.89 -5.35
CA THR A 177 4.32 30.63 -5.32
C THR A 177 4.79 30.32 -3.90
N ALA A 178 4.72 29.05 -3.49
CA ALA A 178 5.43 28.51 -2.34
C ALA A 178 6.32 27.38 -2.83
N THR A 179 7.50 27.23 -2.23
CA THR A 179 8.46 26.18 -2.58
C THR A 179 9.02 25.56 -1.32
N THR A 180 9.21 24.25 -1.34
CA THR A 180 9.88 23.49 -0.27
C THR A 180 10.77 22.42 -0.87
N THR A 181 11.83 22.05 -0.15
CA THR A 181 12.73 20.96 -0.54
C THR A 181 12.47 19.76 0.35
N VAL A 182 12.38 18.58 -0.25
CA VAL A 182 12.11 17.33 0.45
C VAL A 182 13.14 16.28 0.05
N ASP A 183 13.73 15.60 1.03
CA ASP A 183 14.58 14.43 0.82
C ASP A 183 13.72 13.16 0.75
N ALA A 184 13.51 12.66 -0.46
CA ALA A 184 12.74 11.45 -0.71
C ALA A 184 13.66 10.23 -0.56
N LYS A 185 13.45 9.45 0.49
CA LYS A 185 14.21 8.22 0.73
C LYS A 185 13.60 7.04 -0.03
N LEU A 186 14.46 6.13 -0.47
CA LEU A 186 14.06 4.90 -1.13
C LEU A 186 13.03 4.14 -0.27
N ASN A 187 11.94 3.70 -0.89
CA ASN A 187 10.85 2.96 -0.25
C ASN A 187 10.26 3.68 0.99
N SER A 188 10.28 5.02 1.00
CA SER A 188 9.73 5.83 2.07
C SER A 188 8.84 6.95 1.52
N ALA A 189 7.88 7.39 2.33
CA ALA A 189 7.08 8.56 2.05
C ALA A 189 7.64 9.76 2.82
N ALA A 190 7.97 10.81 2.08
CA ALA A 190 8.30 12.12 2.62
C ALA A 190 7.11 13.06 2.42
N VAL A 191 6.93 14.02 3.32
CA VAL A 191 5.80 14.96 3.28
C VAL A 191 6.30 16.34 2.90
N ALA A 192 5.75 16.90 1.83
CA ALA A 192 5.96 18.28 1.40
C ALA A 192 4.75 19.12 1.82
N THR A 193 4.90 19.94 2.86
CA THR A 193 3.85 20.87 3.28
C THR A 193 4.14 22.25 2.72
N LEU A 194 3.18 22.83 1.99
CA LEU A 194 3.26 24.18 1.43
C LEU A 194 2.11 25.03 1.97
N ALA A 195 2.45 26.16 2.58
CA ALA A 195 1.49 27.15 3.06
C ALA A 195 1.48 28.36 2.11
N MET A 196 0.34 28.61 1.49
CA MET A 196 0.08 29.69 0.52
C MET A 196 -0.73 30.83 1.15
N SER A 197 -1.47 30.56 2.24
CA SER A 197 -2.26 31.56 2.96
C SER A 197 -1.42 32.22 4.06
N THR A 198 -0.80 33.36 3.72
CA THR A 198 -0.17 34.36 4.60
C THR A 198 1.06 33.96 5.43
N ALA A 199 2.18 34.63 5.16
CA ALA A 199 3.33 34.89 6.05
C ALA A 199 3.89 33.71 6.87
N GLN A 200 4.68 32.84 6.24
CA GLN A 200 5.80 32.22 6.95
C GLN A 200 7.08 32.93 6.50
N ALA A 201 7.64 33.74 7.40
CA ALA A 201 9.02 34.20 7.27
C ALA A 201 9.92 32.99 7.02
N ALA A 202 10.94 33.16 6.17
CA ALA A 202 12.02 32.18 6.03
C ALA A 202 12.45 31.69 7.43
N PRO A 203 12.74 30.39 7.64
CA PRO A 203 13.31 29.95 8.90
C PRO A 203 14.50 30.88 9.21
N PRO A 204 14.53 31.52 10.40
CA PRO A 204 15.62 32.44 10.71
C PRO A 204 16.94 31.68 10.52
N PRO A 205 17.99 32.33 9.96
CA PRO A 205 19.30 31.70 9.89
C PRO A 205 19.64 31.15 11.28
N PRO A 206 20.27 29.95 11.35
CA PRO A 206 20.60 29.34 12.62
C PRO A 206 21.29 30.38 13.49
N PRO A 207 20.89 30.52 14.78
CA PRO A 207 21.50 31.50 15.66
C PRO A 207 23.02 31.30 15.63
N PRO A 208 23.82 32.38 15.57
CA PRO A 208 25.26 32.24 15.67
C PRO A 208 25.59 31.41 16.91
N PRO A 209 26.60 30.52 16.83
CA PRO A 209 26.98 29.70 17.97
C PRO A 209 27.17 30.59 19.19
N PRO A 210 26.70 30.15 20.38
CA PRO A 210 26.86 30.95 21.59
C PRO A 210 28.34 31.31 21.76
N PRO A 211 28.64 32.55 22.18
CA PRO A 211 30.02 32.93 22.48
C PRO A 211 30.59 31.91 23.49
N PRO A 212 31.87 31.54 23.34
CA PRO A 212 32.50 30.63 24.29
C PRO A 212 32.28 31.15 25.72
N PRO A 213 32.01 30.27 26.69
CA PRO A 213 31.83 30.69 28.08
C PRO A 213 33.05 31.52 28.52
N PRO A 214 32.84 32.58 29.33
CA PRO A 214 33.94 33.34 29.87
C PRO A 214 34.91 32.37 30.58
N PRO A 215 36.23 32.60 30.46
CA PRO A 215 37.19 31.79 31.20
C PRO A 215 36.80 31.79 32.68
N PRO A 216 36.86 30.63 33.36
CA PRO A 216 36.57 30.57 34.78
C PRO A 216 37.41 31.61 35.52
N PRO A 217 36.87 32.26 36.57
CA PRO A 217 37.63 33.19 37.38
C PRO A 217 38.95 32.56 37.79
N ALA A 218 40.05 33.28 37.62
CA ALA A 218 41.35 32.83 38.11
C ALA A 218 41.19 32.42 39.57
N THR A 219 41.50 31.16 39.86
CA THR A 219 41.54 30.66 41.23
C THR A 219 42.43 31.59 42.06
N PRO A 220 42.00 32.00 43.26
CA PRO A 220 42.86 32.81 44.12
C PRO A 220 44.20 32.07 44.36
N PRO A 221 45.31 32.80 44.45
CA PRO A 221 46.63 32.20 44.66
C PRO A 221 46.60 31.33 45.93
N PRO A 222 47.27 30.17 45.92
CA PRO A 222 47.32 29.30 47.08
C PRO A 222 47.88 30.06 48.29
N PRO A 223 47.38 29.79 49.52
CA PRO A 223 47.91 30.40 50.72
C PRO A 223 49.39 30.04 50.90
N PRO A 224 50.20 30.95 51.48
CA PRO A 224 51.61 30.70 51.70
C PRO A 224 51.82 29.48 52.61
N PRO A 225 52.88 28.69 52.36
CA PRO A 225 53.17 27.51 53.17
C PRO A 225 53.41 27.89 54.64
N PRO A 226 52.98 27.05 55.59
CA PRO A 226 53.20 27.30 57.01
C PRO A 226 54.70 27.27 57.36
N PRO A 227 55.14 28.05 58.36
CA PRO A 227 56.53 28.10 58.78
C PRO A 227 57.01 26.74 59.33
N PRO A 228 58.32 26.43 59.19
CA PRO A 228 58.88 25.17 59.67
C PRO A 228 58.81 25.07 61.20
N PRO A 229 58.53 23.87 61.75
CA PRO A 229 58.52 23.66 63.19
C PRO A 229 59.95 23.72 63.78
N PRO A 230 60.09 24.14 65.06
CA PRO A 230 61.38 24.24 65.73
C PRO A 230 61.99 22.85 66.05
N PRO A 231 63.32 22.76 66.19
CA PRO A 231 63.99 21.50 66.48
C PRO A 231 63.74 21.06 67.93
N THR A 232 63.13 19.89 68.10
CA THR A 232 63.04 19.23 69.41
C THR A 232 64.12 18.17 69.53
N TRP A 233 65.00 18.40 70.51
CA TRP A 233 65.92 17.40 71.05
C TRP A 233 65.12 16.27 71.70
N ASN A 234 65.46 15.02 71.42
CA ASN A 234 64.97 13.90 72.23
C ASN A 234 66.10 12.97 72.68
N ILE A 235 66.10 12.74 73.98
CA ILE A 235 67.02 11.97 74.82
C ILE A 235 66.38 10.57 75.02
N PRO A 236 67.14 9.46 75.16
CA PRO A 236 66.63 8.13 74.83
C PRO A 236 65.84 7.42 75.94
N ASN A 237 64.94 6.55 75.48
CA ASN A 237 64.42 5.28 76.04
C ASN A 237 64.17 5.17 77.55
N ASN A 238 62.94 4.76 77.91
CA ASN A 238 62.75 3.55 78.73
C ASN A 238 61.34 2.96 78.56
N PRO A 239 61.17 1.62 78.53
CA PRO A 239 59.95 0.90 78.20
C PRO A 239 59.19 0.45 79.47
N TYR A 240 58.16 -0.40 79.28
CA TYR A 240 57.17 -0.92 80.24
C TYR A 240 56.05 0.08 80.57
N GLY A 241 54.76 -0.21 80.42
CA GLY A 241 54.07 -1.44 80.04
C GLY A 241 52.60 -1.31 80.47
N GLN A 242 51.71 -1.49 79.50
CA GLN A 242 50.32 -2.00 79.57
C GLN A 242 49.22 -1.27 80.35
N GLY A 243 48.10 -1.08 79.63
CA GLY A 243 46.79 -0.70 80.16
C GLY A 243 45.76 -0.42 79.07
N THR A 244 45.21 -1.50 78.47
CA THR A 244 43.86 -1.70 77.91
C THR A 244 43.02 -0.51 77.39
N GLY A 245 42.47 -0.64 76.18
CA GLY A 245 41.23 0.08 75.82
C GLY A 245 40.99 0.31 74.32
N THR A 246 40.44 -0.70 73.66
CA THR A 246 39.44 -0.65 72.56
C THR A 246 39.45 0.49 71.51
N GLY A 247 39.54 0.08 70.24
CA GLY A 247 38.60 0.54 69.23
C GLY A 247 39.19 1.17 67.97
N THR A 248 39.07 0.44 66.86
CA THR A 248 39.05 0.89 65.45
C THR A 248 40.35 1.54 64.93
N GLY A 249 41.10 0.99 63.98
CA GLY A 249 40.74 0.09 62.88
C GLY A 249 40.78 0.85 61.56
N GLN A 250 41.97 1.13 61.02
CA GLN A 250 42.17 1.22 59.56
C GLN A 250 43.66 1.14 59.19
N ASN A 251 43.96 0.14 58.37
CA ASN A 251 45.28 -0.26 57.90
C ASN A 251 45.89 0.75 56.90
N VAL A 252 47.20 0.93 57.05
CA VAL A 252 48.12 1.49 56.05
C VAL A 252 49.00 0.35 55.53
N GLY A 253 49.29 0.38 54.23
CA GLY A 253 50.52 -0.18 53.65
C GLY A 253 50.44 -1.65 53.24
N THR A 254 51.16 -2.14 52.24
CA THR A 254 52.28 -1.59 51.46
C THR A 254 52.54 -2.49 50.25
N ASN A 255 53.07 -1.88 49.18
CA ASN A 255 53.97 -2.36 48.12
C ASN A 255 54.48 -3.83 48.14
N TYR A 256 54.31 -4.53 46.99
CA TYR A 256 55.30 -5.13 46.05
C TYR A 256 56.72 -5.52 46.57
N PRO A 257 57.54 -6.42 45.96
CA PRO A 257 57.40 -7.62 45.06
C PRO A 257 58.29 -8.81 45.58
N PRO A 258 58.93 -9.77 44.83
CA PRO A 258 59.02 -10.07 43.38
C PRO A 258 59.01 -11.56 42.92
N ASP A 259 59.18 -11.74 41.61
CA ASP A 259 59.79 -12.86 40.86
C ASP A 259 59.20 -14.29 40.83
N GLY A 260 58.88 -14.71 39.59
CA GLY A 260 59.45 -15.86 38.90
C GLY A 260 59.32 -17.27 39.53
N GLY A 261 58.57 -18.16 38.87
CA GLY A 261 58.62 -19.59 39.20
C GLY A 261 57.76 -20.47 38.31
N THR A 262 58.42 -21.37 37.58
CA THR A 262 57.98 -22.41 36.64
C THR A 262 57.14 -23.56 37.22
N GLY A 263 56.34 -24.21 36.35
CA GLY A 263 55.82 -25.59 36.51
C GLY A 263 54.55 -25.67 37.35
N THR A 264 53.52 -26.48 37.07
CA THR A 264 53.40 -27.76 36.36
C THR A 264 51.90 -28.10 36.22
N GLY A 265 51.53 -28.85 35.18
CA GLY A 265 50.53 -29.92 35.33
C GLY A 265 49.08 -29.62 34.97
N MET A 266 48.73 -29.97 33.72
CA MET A 266 47.59 -30.80 33.30
C MET A 266 46.26 -30.70 34.07
N GLY A 267 45.20 -30.29 33.36
CA GLY A 267 43.83 -30.55 33.79
C GLY A 267 42.79 -30.00 32.83
N SER A 268 42.39 -30.84 31.86
CA SER A 268 41.06 -30.89 31.20
C SER A 268 40.44 -29.57 30.69
N MET A 269 40.53 -29.40 29.36
CA MET A 269 39.54 -28.65 28.58
C MET A 269 38.18 -29.34 28.68
N ASP A 270 37.31 -28.82 29.54
CA ASP A 270 35.86 -28.86 29.29
C ASP A 270 35.46 -27.46 28.83
N THR A 271 35.24 -27.31 27.53
CA THR A 271 34.62 -26.14 26.93
C THR A 271 33.15 -26.11 27.34
N GLN A 272 32.86 -25.44 28.45
CA GLN A 272 31.51 -24.98 28.77
C GLN A 272 31.17 -23.83 27.80
N PRO A 273 30.12 -23.90 26.97
CA PRO A 273 29.68 -22.75 26.20
C PRO A 273 29.19 -21.63 27.15
N PRO A 274 29.37 -20.35 26.80
CA PRO A 274 28.91 -19.23 27.62
C PRO A 274 27.37 -19.28 27.79
N PRO A 275 26.84 -18.73 28.90
CA PRO A 275 25.41 -18.78 29.21
C PRO A 275 24.60 -18.08 28.12
N ASP A 276 23.52 -18.75 27.72
CA ASP A 276 22.58 -18.32 26.69
C ASP A 276 22.16 -16.85 26.90
N THR A 277 22.55 -16.01 25.95
CA THR A 277 21.84 -14.77 25.66
C THR A 277 20.37 -15.11 25.44
N VAL A 278 19.50 -14.74 26.39
CA VAL A 278 18.05 -14.86 26.23
C VAL A 278 17.64 -13.94 25.08
N THR A 279 17.63 -14.48 23.87
CA THR A 279 16.88 -13.92 22.76
C THR A 279 15.41 -13.90 23.20
N GLY A 280 14.81 -12.72 23.24
CA GLY A 280 13.36 -12.59 23.24
C GLY A 280 12.80 -13.07 21.90
N THR A 281 12.92 -14.36 21.61
CA THR A 281 12.43 -14.98 20.40
C THR A 281 10.91 -15.03 20.50
N ARG A 282 10.26 -14.08 19.84
CA ARG A 282 8.82 -14.09 19.61
C ARG A 282 8.44 -15.45 19.01
N GLU A 283 7.38 -16.06 19.54
CA GLU A 283 6.95 -17.37 19.09
C GLU A 283 6.65 -17.34 17.57
N PRO A 284 7.22 -18.27 16.77
CA PRO A 284 6.93 -18.36 15.35
C PRO A 284 5.42 -18.51 15.12
N PHE A 285 4.89 -17.79 14.14
CA PHE A 285 3.46 -17.73 13.85
C PHE A 285 2.80 -19.12 13.78
N PHE A 286 3.45 -20.09 13.13
CA PHE A 286 2.90 -21.45 13.00
C PHE A 286 2.83 -22.20 14.34
N THR A 287 3.69 -21.89 15.30
CA THR A 287 3.65 -22.47 16.65
C THR A 287 2.54 -21.80 17.47
N TRP A 288 2.40 -20.48 17.37
CA TRP A 288 1.28 -19.72 17.95
C TRP A 288 -0.07 -20.19 17.40
N TYR A 289 -0.18 -20.32 16.07
CA TYR A 289 -1.41 -20.71 15.37
C TYR A 289 -1.89 -22.10 15.79
N LYS A 290 -0.99 -23.08 15.97
CA LYS A 290 -1.33 -24.42 16.48
C LYS A 290 -1.89 -24.40 17.90
N LYS A 291 -1.51 -23.41 18.72
CA LYS A 291 -1.91 -23.31 20.13
C LYS A 291 -3.20 -22.51 20.36
N LYS A 292 -3.69 -21.78 19.36
CA LYS A 292 -4.82 -20.84 19.50
C LYS A 292 -6.05 -21.36 18.76
N PRO A 293 -6.98 -22.08 19.43
CA PRO A 293 -8.15 -22.68 18.77
C PRO A 293 -9.06 -21.65 18.09
N ILE A 294 -9.09 -20.41 18.58
CA ILE A 294 -9.86 -19.30 17.96
C ILE A 294 -9.34 -18.97 16.54
N ALA A 295 -8.03 -19.09 16.30
CA ALA A 295 -7.45 -18.86 14.97
C ALA A 295 -7.90 -19.93 13.95
N TRP A 296 -8.22 -21.13 14.41
CA TRP A 296 -8.73 -22.21 13.57
C TRP A 296 -10.18 -21.98 13.17
N VAL A 297 -11.00 -21.43 14.08
CA VAL A 297 -12.39 -21.05 13.78
C VAL A 297 -12.43 -20.00 12.67
N GLY A 298 -11.63 -18.95 12.77
CA GLY A 298 -11.58 -17.90 11.75
C GLY A 298 -11.09 -18.41 10.39
N THR A 299 -10.10 -19.32 10.38
CA THR A 299 -9.62 -19.97 9.15
C THR A 299 -10.67 -20.90 8.54
N GLY A 300 -11.41 -21.63 9.37
CA GLY A 300 -12.52 -22.47 8.93
C GLY A 300 -13.63 -21.66 8.25
N VAL A 301 -14.05 -20.55 8.88
CA VAL A 301 -15.04 -19.63 8.28
C VAL A 301 -14.53 -19.03 6.97
N THR A 302 -13.24 -18.67 6.92
CA THR A 302 -12.60 -18.16 5.69
C THR A 302 -12.63 -19.20 4.57
N ALA A 303 -12.25 -20.45 4.87
CA ALA A 303 -12.23 -21.53 3.89
C ALA A 303 -13.63 -21.88 3.36
N VAL A 304 -14.63 -21.94 4.25
CA VAL A 304 -16.04 -22.17 3.86
C VAL A 304 -16.56 -21.01 3.00
N GLY A 305 -16.31 -19.77 3.42
CA GLY A 305 -16.70 -18.58 2.67
C GLY A 305 -16.08 -18.56 1.26
N LEU A 306 -14.78 -18.87 1.15
CA LEU A 306 -14.08 -18.94 -0.13
C LEU A 306 -14.66 -20.03 -1.03
N GLY A 307 -14.91 -21.22 -0.48
CA GLY A 307 -15.50 -22.35 -1.21
C GLY A 307 -16.90 -22.03 -1.74
N LEU A 308 -17.76 -21.45 -0.89
CA LEU A 308 -19.10 -21.01 -1.30
C LEU A 308 -19.06 -19.86 -2.30
N GLY A 309 -18.16 -18.90 -2.13
CA GLY A 309 -18.00 -17.75 -3.02
C GLY A 309 -17.57 -18.18 -4.43
N ILE A 310 -16.55 -19.04 -4.53
CA ILE A 310 -16.07 -19.57 -5.81
C ILE A 310 -17.10 -20.51 -6.44
N GLY A 311 -17.63 -21.47 -5.65
CA GLY A 311 -18.62 -22.44 -6.14
C GLY A 311 -19.90 -21.77 -6.63
N GLY A 312 -20.40 -20.78 -5.88
CA GLY A 312 -21.54 -19.96 -6.29
C GLY A 312 -21.28 -19.17 -7.57
N ALA A 313 -20.09 -18.57 -7.71
CA ALA A 313 -19.76 -17.77 -8.90
C ALA A 313 -19.66 -18.64 -10.17
N ILE A 314 -19.10 -19.85 -10.05
CA ILE A 314 -19.07 -20.82 -11.15
C ILE A 314 -20.50 -21.27 -11.49
N GLY A 315 -21.30 -21.63 -10.47
CA GLY A 315 -22.70 -22.01 -10.65
C GLY A 315 -23.50 -20.92 -11.37
N MET A 316 -23.32 -19.67 -10.96
CA MET A 316 -23.95 -18.48 -11.55
C MET A 316 -23.65 -18.35 -13.04
N GLY A 317 -22.38 -18.49 -13.44
CA GLY A 317 -22.00 -18.38 -14.85
C GLY A 317 -22.58 -19.50 -15.73
N VAL A 318 -22.72 -20.72 -15.18
CA VAL A 318 -23.34 -21.84 -15.88
C VAL A 318 -24.85 -21.61 -16.05
N THR A 319 -25.54 -21.19 -14.99
CA THR A 319 -26.99 -20.98 -15.03
C THR A 319 -27.36 -19.73 -15.82
N SER A 320 -26.54 -18.68 -15.81
CA SER A 320 -26.75 -17.50 -16.66
C SER A 320 -26.64 -17.85 -18.14
N GLY A 321 -25.65 -18.67 -18.52
CA GLY A 321 -25.49 -19.11 -19.91
C GLY A 321 -26.69 -19.92 -20.42
N LYS A 322 -27.27 -20.80 -19.58
CA LYS A 322 -28.49 -21.53 -19.91
C LYS A 322 -29.70 -20.61 -20.04
N ALA A 323 -29.88 -19.70 -19.09
CA ALA A 323 -30.97 -18.72 -19.13
C ALA A 323 -30.89 -17.85 -20.38
N ASP A 324 -29.69 -17.36 -20.75
CA ASP A 324 -29.47 -16.55 -21.95
C ASP A 324 -29.75 -17.35 -23.24
N GLN A 325 -29.33 -18.61 -23.28
CA GLN A 325 -29.60 -19.51 -24.41
C GLN A 325 -31.12 -19.70 -24.58
N HIS A 326 -31.83 -20.10 -23.53
CA HIS A 326 -33.28 -20.33 -23.62
C HIS A 326 -34.07 -19.04 -23.85
N ALA A 327 -33.66 -17.91 -23.27
CA ALA A 327 -34.26 -16.60 -23.57
C ALA A 327 -34.06 -16.19 -25.03
N THR A 328 -32.95 -16.59 -25.65
CA THR A 328 -32.69 -16.33 -27.07
C THR A 328 -33.52 -17.27 -27.96
N GLU A 329 -33.55 -18.57 -27.65
CA GLU A 329 -34.40 -19.54 -28.36
C GLU A 329 -35.89 -19.14 -28.34
N ILE A 330 -36.41 -18.70 -27.19
CA ILE A 330 -37.79 -18.23 -27.05
C ILE A 330 -38.04 -16.97 -27.90
N ARG A 331 -37.10 -16.01 -27.90
CA ARG A 331 -37.22 -14.77 -28.69
C ARG A 331 -37.17 -15.05 -30.20
N ASP A 332 -36.28 -15.93 -30.64
CA ASP A 332 -36.12 -16.27 -32.05
C ASP A 332 -37.37 -16.99 -32.57
N TYR A 333 -37.93 -17.91 -31.79
CA TYR A 333 -39.18 -18.57 -32.13
C TYR A 333 -40.37 -17.59 -32.15
N ALA A 334 -40.49 -16.75 -31.10
CA ALA A 334 -41.53 -15.72 -31.02
C ALA A 334 -41.49 -14.75 -32.21
N ALA A 335 -40.31 -14.35 -32.69
CA ALA A 335 -40.18 -13.48 -33.86
C ALA A 335 -40.85 -14.04 -35.13
N THR A 336 -41.04 -15.36 -35.21
CA THR A 336 -41.67 -16.04 -36.35
C THR A 336 -43.14 -16.43 -36.10
N ASP A 337 -43.62 -16.29 -34.87
CA ASP A 337 -44.94 -16.75 -34.43
C ASP A 337 -45.98 -15.61 -34.50
N PRO A 338 -47.02 -15.71 -35.33
CA PRO A 338 -48.08 -14.70 -35.43
C PRO A 338 -48.81 -14.45 -34.11
N SER A 339 -48.86 -15.44 -33.21
CA SER A 339 -49.54 -15.31 -31.91
C SER A 339 -48.87 -14.29 -30.97
N THR A 340 -47.58 -14.01 -31.20
CA THR A 340 -46.80 -13.02 -30.44
C THR A 340 -46.73 -11.65 -31.13
N ASP A 341 -47.49 -11.43 -32.22
CA ASP A 341 -47.30 -10.28 -33.11
C ASP A 341 -45.83 -10.17 -33.57
N PHE A 342 -45.27 -11.29 -34.04
CA PHE A 342 -43.90 -11.40 -34.53
C PHE A 342 -42.87 -10.86 -33.52
N GLY A 343 -43.01 -11.28 -32.26
CA GLY A 343 -42.11 -10.93 -31.16
C GLY A 343 -42.41 -9.59 -30.48
N LYS A 344 -43.46 -8.86 -30.85
CA LYS A 344 -43.84 -7.61 -30.15
C LYS A 344 -44.49 -7.86 -28.80
N ASN A 345 -45.15 -9.01 -28.63
CA ASN A 345 -45.71 -9.44 -27.35
C ASN A 345 -44.77 -10.46 -26.69
N PRO A 346 -44.27 -10.19 -25.47
CA PRO A 346 -43.42 -11.15 -24.78
C PRO A 346 -44.20 -12.42 -24.45
N PRO A 347 -43.71 -13.61 -24.84
CA PRO A 347 -44.45 -14.86 -24.64
C PRO A 347 -44.43 -15.36 -23.19
N CYS A 348 -43.42 -14.96 -22.41
CA CYS A 348 -43.33 -15.31 -20.99
C CYS A 348 -43.90 -14.20 -20.12
N GLY A 349 -44.86 -14.56 -19.27
CA GLY A 349 -45.51 -13.66 -18.32
C GLY A 349 -44.68 -13.43 -17.05
N SER A 350 -45.24 -12.63 -16.13
CA SER A 350 -44.56 -12.34 -14.86
C SER A 350 -44.51 -13.57 -13.96
N THR A 351 -43.43 -13.69 -13.19
CA THR A 351 -43.23 -14.76 -12.19
C THR A 351 -44.25 -14.74 -11.06
N GLU A 352 -45.03 -13.66 -10.93
CA GLU A 352 -45.98 -13.43 -9.84
C GLU A 352 -47.42 -13.88 -10.18
N VAL A 353 -47.71 -14.13 -11.47
CA VAL A 353 -49.05 -14.47 -11.95
C VAL A 353 -49.00 -15.80 -12.68
N SER A 354 -49.48 -16.86 -12.03
CA SER A 354 -49.60 -18.19 -12.64
C SER A 354 -50.51 -18.15 -13.86
N GLY A 355 -50.03 -18.71 -14.99
CA GLY A 355 -50.79 -18.73 -16.25
C GLY A 355 -50.77 -17.42 -17.03
N SER A 356 -49.81 -16.53 -16.74
CA SER A 356 -49.59 -15.30 -17.52
C SER A 356 -48.79 -15.52 -18.82
N ASP A 357 -48.39 -16.76 -19.09
CA ASP A 357 -47.70 -17.13 -20.34
C ASP A 357 -48.66 -17.20 -21.52
N LEU A 358 -48.12 -16.95 -22.70
CA LEU A 358 -48.81 -17.18 -23.93
C LEU A 358 -48.99 -18.69 -24.15
N ALA A 359 -50.17 -19.10 -24.63
CA ALA A 359 -50.48 -20.50 -24.91
C ALA A 359 -49.45 -21.11 -25.89
N GLY A 360 -48.86 -22.24 -25.52
CA GLY A 360 -47.80 -22.91 -26.29
C GLY A 360 -46.37 -22.57 -25.84
N TYR A 361 -46.19 -21.58 -24.96
CA TYR A 361 -44.88 -21.17 -24.42
C TYR A 361 -44.66 -21.60 -22.97
N GLU A 362 -45.65 -22.18 -22.31
CA GLU A 362 -45.66 -22.44 -20.86
C GLU A 362 -44.43 -23.27 -20.44
N SER A 363 -44.11 -24.34 -21.18
CA SER A 363 -42.97 -25.21 -20.88
C SER A 363 -41.63 -24.51 -21.07
N ALA A 364 -41.49 -23.67 -22.10
CA ALA A 364 -40.26 -22.96 -22.39
C ALA A 364 -40.03 -21.84 -21.35
N CYS A 365 -41.09 -21.11 -21.01
CA CYS A 365 -41.05 -20.08 -19.99
C CYS A 365 -40.82 -20.65 -18.58
N ASP A 366 -41.33 -21.85 -18.27
CA ASP A 366 -41.05 -22.54 -17.01
C ASP A 366 -39.59 -22.98 -16.88
N THR A 367 -39.01 -23.48 -17.98
CA THR A 367 -37.57 -23.81 -18.04
C THR A 367 -36.72 -22.56 -17.81
N LEU A 368 -37.02 -21.46 -18.51
CA LEU A 368 -36.32 -20.19 -18.34
C LEU A 368 -36.42 -19.66 -16.90
N ARG A 369 -37.60 -19.72 -16.28
CA ARG A 369 -37.76 -19.31 -14.87
C ARG A 369 -36.95 -20.17 -13.93
N THR A 370 -36.88 -21.48 -14.19
CA THR A 370 -36.07 -22.40 -13.37
C THR A 370 -34.59 -22.03 -13.45
N ASP A 371 -34.06 -21.75 -14.64
CA ASP A 371 -32.67 -21.33 -14.80
C ASP A 371 -32.40 -19.95 -14.17
N LEU A 372 -33.34 -19.02 -14.25
CA LEU A 372 -33.27 -17.72 -13.57
C LEU A 372 -33.31 -17.87 -12.05
N ALA A 373 -34.15 -18.77 -11.53
CA ALA A 373 -34.22 -19.07 -10.10
C ALA A 373 -32.93 -19.72 -9.58
N ASP A 374 -32.34 -20.63 -10.36
CA ASP A 374 -31.04 -21.24 -10.05
C ASP A 374 -29.90 -20.21 -10.11
N TYR A 375 -29.95 -19.26 -11.05
CA TYR A 375 -29.04 -18.12 -11.10
C TYR A 375 -29.17 -17.23 -9.85
N ASP A 376 -30.38 -16.87 -9.45
CA ASP A 376 -30.62 -16.05 -8.25
C ASP A 376 -30.17 -16.77 -6.97
N LYS A 377 -30.40 -18.08 -6.88
CA LYS A 377 -29.88 -18.91 -5.79
C LYS A 377 -28.35 -18.89 -5.75
N ASN A 378 -27.69 -19.08 -6.89
CA ASN A 378 -26.22 -19.02 -6.99
C ASN A 378 -25.68 -17.63 -6.67
N LYS A 379 -26.41 -16.56 -7.00
CA LYS A 379 -26.10 -15.18 -6.63
C LYS A 379 -26.11 -14.95 -5.13
N VAL A 380 -27.13 -15.44 -4.44
CA VAL A 380 -27.20 -15.37 -2.98
C VAL A 380 -26.06 -16.16 -2.34
N VAL A 381 -25.82 -17.40 -2.78
CA VAL A 381 -24.72 -18.24 -2.26
C VAL A 381 -23.36 -17.58 -2.46
N THR A 382 -23.14 -16.97 -3.64
CA THR A 382 -21.91 -16.23 -3.95
C THR A 382 -21.70 -15.06 -3.00
N ALA A 383 -22.73 -14.23 -2.82
CA ALA A 383 -22.67 -13.05 -1.96
C ALA A 383 -22.41 -13.42 -0.48
N VAL A 384 -23.11 -14.45 0.03
CA VAL A 384 -22.90 -14.97 1.38
C VAL A 384 -21.49 -15.55 1.54
N GLY A 385 -21.01 -16.31 0.55
CA GLY A 385 -19.66 -16.88 0.55
C GLY A 385 -18.58 -15.82 0.66
N TRP A 386 -18.61 -14.80 -0.20
CA TRP A 386 -17.63 -13.70 -0.14
C TRP A 386 -17.72 -12.88 1.15
N SER A 387 -18.93 -12.70 1.69
CA SER A 387 -19.13 -12.03 2.98
C SER A 387 -18.49 -12.81 4.13
N LEU A 388 -18.71 -14.13 4.19
CA LEU A 388 -18.09 -15.01 5.19
C LEU A 388 -16.57 -15.06 5.04
N PHE A 389 -16.07 -15.09 3.79
CA PHE A 389 -14.65 -15.02 3.51
C PHE A 389 -14.03 -13.73 4.06
N GLY A 390 -14.63 -12.58 3.76
CA GLY A 390 -14.15 -11.28 4.24
C GLY A 390 -14.14 -11.17 5.76
N ILE A 391 -15.24 -11.56 6.41
CA ILE A 391 -15.36 -11.55 7.87
C ILE A 391 -14.33 -12.50 8.50
N GLY A 392 -14.19 -13.72 7.97
CA GLY A 392 -13.22 -14.71 8.45
C GLY A 392 -11.78 -14.22 8.31
N ALA A 393 -11.41 -13.70 7.13
CA ALA A 393 -10.06 -13.26 6.84
C ALA A 393 -9.65 -12.04 7.69
N ILE A 394 -10.50 -11.01 7.73
CA ILE A 394 -10.25 -9.79 8.50
C ILE A 394 -10.28 -10.09 10.00
N GLY A 395 -11.27 -10.84 10.48
CA GLY A 395 -11.38 -11.22 11.88
C GLY A 395 -10.17 -12.01 12.37
N THR A 396 -9.69 -12.97 11.57
CA THR A 396 -8.50 -13.76 11.90
C THR A 396 -7.23 -12.91 11.89
N ALA A 397 -7.09 -12.01 10.91
CA ALA A 397 -5.94 -11.11 10.82
C ALA A 397 -5.88 -10.11 11.99
N VAL A 398 -7.01 -9.52 12.37
CA VAL A 398 -7.12 -8.62 13.52
C VAL A 398 -6.86 -9.37 14.83
N TYR A 399 -7.42 -10.57 14.99
CA TYR A 399 -7.17 -11.41 16.16
C TYR A 399 -5.69 -11.80 16.27
N ALA A 400 -5.08 -12.24 15.18
CA ALA A 400 -3.66 -12.53 15.12
C ALA A 400 -2.84 -11.29 15.44
N TYR A 401 -3.18 -10.13 14.89
CA TYR A 401 -2.47 -8.89 15.17
C TYR A 401 -2.52 -8.56 16.67
N ILE A 402 -3.70 -8.57 17.30
CA ILE A 402 -3.86 -8.22 18.71
C ILE A 402 -3.16 -9.26 19.62
N ASP A 403 -3.45 -10.55 19.48
CA ASP A 403 -2.94 -11.59 20.39
C ASP A 403 -1.44 -11.87 20.17
N TRP A 404 -0.97 -11.86 18.92
CA TRP A 404 0.44 -12.12 18.62
C TRP A 404 1.34 -10.89 18.81
N TYR A 405 0.88 -9.65 18.56
CA TYR A 405 1.70 -8.43 18.78
C TYR A 405 1.60 -7.86 20.20
N SER A 406 0.50 -8.08 20.92
CA SER A 406 0.35 -7.52 22.28
C SER A 406 0.98 -8.38 23.38
N ALA A 407 1.55 -9.54 23.04
CA ALA A 407 2.31 -10.37 23.97
C ALA A 407 3.60 -9.65 24.38
N LYS A 408 3.55 -8.90 25.49
CA LYS A 408 4.71 -8.20 26.04
C LYS A 408 5.82 -9.20 26.40
N PRO A 409 7.08 -8.99 25.99
CA PRO A 409 8.20 -9.67 26.64
C PRO A 409 8.24 -9.24 28.12
N LYS A 410 8.44 -10.19 29.04
CA LYS A 410 8.74 -9.88 30.44
C LYS A 410 10.02 -9.02 30.44
N ALA A 411 9.89 -7.76 30.84
CA ALA A 411 11.00 -6.83 30.89
C ALA A 411 11.93 -7.20 32.05
N THR A 412 13.17 -7.59 31.74
CA THR A 412 14.29 -7.52 32.68
C THR A 412 15.01 -6.20 32.41
N THR A 413 15.09 -5.37 33.43
CA THR A 413 15.64 -4.01 33.42
C THR A 413 17.12 -4.01 33.07
N THR A 414 17.55 -3.34 32.00
CA THR A 414 18.85 -2.63 31.92
C THR A 414 18.98 -1.75 30.66
N THR A 415 19.25 -0.47 30.92
CA THR A 415 20.02 0.53 30.14
C THR A 415 19.55 0.98 28.74
N PRO A 416 19.54 2.31 28.45
CA PRO A 416 19.05 2.83 27.18
C PRO A 416 20.13 2.82 26.09
N GLU A 417 19.90 2.08 25.00
CA GLU A 417 20.64 2.24 23.75
C GLU A 417 19.73 2.72 22.61
N THR A 418 20.29 3.69 21.89
CA THR A 418 19.82 4.41 20.71
C THR A 418 19.40 3.52 19.53
N GLY A 419 18.36 3.94 18.78
CA GLY A 419 18.34 3.71 17.32
C GLY A 419 17.21 2.91 16.66
N ALA A 420 16.14 2.50 17.35
CA ALA A 420 15.01 1.86 16.66
C ALA A 420 13.98 2.92 16.18
N ILE A 421 13.82 3.09 14.87
CA ILE A 421 12.74 3.89 14.27
C ILE A 421 11.41 3.20 14.61
N ARG A 422 10.70 3.74 15.59
CA ARG A 422 9.37 3.28 16.00
C ARG A 422 8.32 3.82 15.01
N PRO A 423 7.25 3.06 14.69
CA PRO A 423 6.15 3.59 13.91
C PRO A 423 5.58 4.81 14.63
N ARG A 424 5.68 5.95 13.96
CA ARG A 424 5.16 7.23 14.44
C ARG A 424 4.05 7.69 13.52
N VAL A 425 2.88 7.94 14.09
CA VAL A 425 1.85 8.74 13.42
C VAL A 425 2.35 10.17 13.42
N VAL A 426 2.58 10.71 12.23
CA VAL A 426 3.14 12.04 12.01
C VAL A 426 2.02 13.08 11.94
N ALA A 427 0.86 12.71 11.38
CA ALA A 427 -0.30 13.58 11.34
C ALA A 427 -1.61 12.78 11.23
N ILE A 428 -2.67 13.31 11.84
CA ILE A 428 -4.05 12.89 11.62
C ILE A 428 -4.81 14.15 11.18
N THR A 429 -5.31 14.16 9.95
CA THR A 429 -6.02 15.31 9.37
C THR A 429 -7.48 14.95 9.11
N PRO A 430 -8.44 15.52 9.86
CA PRO A 430 -9.84 15.41 9.51
C PRO A 430 -10.10 16.23 8.24
N THR A 431 -10.72 15.61 7.24
CA THR A 431 -11.11 16.29 6.01
C THR A 431 -12.63 16.31 5.93
N VAL A 432 -13.20 17.52 5.94
CA VAL A 432 -14.63 17.74 5.78
C VAL A 432 -14.83 18.68 4.60
N THR A 433 -15.46 18.17 3.55
CA THR A 433 -15.90 18.94 2.37
C THR A 433 -17.35 18.60 2.07
N THR A 434 -18.00 19.35 1.19
CA THR A 434 -19.39 19.12 0.78
C THR A 434 -19.63 17.74 0.15
N ASN A 435 -18.59 17.09 -0.38
CA ASN A 435 -18.69 15.81 -1.08
C ASN A 435 -17.93 14.65 -0.40
N TYR A 436 -17.23 14.90 0.71
CA TYR A 436 -16.41 13.89 1.39
C TYR A 436 -16.20 14.22 2.87
N GLN A 437 -16.36 13.21 3.73
CA GLN A 437 -15.97 13.23 5.14
C GLN A 437 -15.07 12.04 5.42
N GLY A 438 -13.87 12.28 5.97
CA GLY A 438 -12.92 11.22 6.30
C GLY A 438 -11.74 11.70 7.13
N VAL A 439 -10.87 10.77 7.50
CA VAL A 439 -9.67 11.04 8.30
C VAL A 439 -8.46 10.48 7.57
N GLY A 440 -7.52 11.36 7.21
CA GLY A 440 -6.21 10.97 6.68
C GLY A 440 -5.24 10.71 7.84
N VAL A 441 -4.60 9.54 7.85
CA VAL A 441 -3.53 9.21 8.80
C VAL A 441 -2.22 9.12 8.03
N VAL A 442 -1.23 9.93 8.40
CA VAL A 442 0.10 9.95 7.80
C VAL A 442 1.11 9.54 8.85
N GLY A 443 1.96 8.57 8.54
CA GLY A 443 2.91 8.02 9.50
C GLY A 443 3.93 7.11 8.85
N THR A 444 4.78 6.55 9.69
CA THR A 444 5.63 5.41 9.34
C THR A 444 4.91 4.17 9.85
N PHE A 445 4.48 3.31 8.92
CA PHE A 445 3.67 2.11 9.20
C PHE A 445 4.49 0.86 8.93
#